data_AF-A0A328BRE7-F1
#
_entry.id   AF-A0A328BRE7-F1
#
_cell.length_a   1.000
_cell.length_b   1.000
_cell.length_c   1.000
_cell.angle_alpha   90.00
_cell.angle_beta   90.00
_cell.angle_gamma   90.00
#
_symmetry.space_group_name_H-M   'P 1'
#
loop_
_entity.id
_entity.type
_entity.pdbx_description
1 polymer ?
#
loop_
_entity_poly.entity_id
_entity_poly.type
_entity_poly.pdbx_seq_one_letter_code
_entity_poly.pdbx_strand_id
1 'polypeptide(L)'
;MTSCLAAHKAPGSADTALQMDLSGRQLKIWSLNSAQQTRIVRQALSGDTLLIWYKTGAFTSPGNTVQLAPAVRFIKCAGHVYRLAGAGDALRLEKL
;
A
#
# COMPACT_ATOMS: atom_id res chain seq x y z
N MET A 1 3.93 25.19 -15.65
CA MET A 1 4.71 24.48 -14.62
C MET A 1 4.68 22.99 -14.95
N THR A 2 5.63 22.53 -15.76
CA THR A 2 5.74 21.13 -16.20
C THR A 2 6.89 20.50 -15.43
N SER A 3 6.61 20.00 -14.24
CA SER A 3 7.55 19.14 -13.52
C SER A 3 7.12 17.70 -13.79
N CYS A 4 7.70 17.10 -14.83
CA CYS A 4 7.69 15.65 -14.96
C CYS A 4 8.51 15.11 -13.79
N LEU A 5 7.86 14.44 -12.83
CA LEU A 5 8.53 13.64 -11.80
C LEU A 5 9.32 12.51 -12.48
N ALA A 6 10.49 12.85 -13.03
CA ALA A 6 11.48 11.91 -13.54
C ALA A 6 12.39 11.46 -12.38
N ALA A 7 11.81 10.98 -11.29
CA ALA A 7 12.56 10.27 -10.27
C ALA A 7 12.55 8.78 -10.63
N HIS A 8 13.32 8.41 -11.65
CA HIS A 8 13.48 7.01 -12.02
C HIS A 8 14.19 6.28 -10.88
N LYS A 9 13.44 5.53 -10.08
CA LYS A 9 13.96 4.78 -8.94
C LYS A 9 14.91 3.68 -9.43
N ALA A 10 16.10 3.58 -8.82
CA ALA A 10 17.00 2.45 -9.05
C ALA A 10 16.34 1.14 -8.57
N PRO A 11 16.46 0.03 -9.32
CA PRO A 11 15.95 -1.27 -8.88
C PRO A 11 16.49 -1.63 -7.48
N GLY A 12 15.59 -1.91 -6.53
CA GLY A 12 15.95 -2.37 -5.18
C GLY A 12 16.09 -1.29 -4.10
N SER A 13 15.97 0.01 -4.40
CA SER A 13 15.96 1.05 -3.36
C SER A 13 14.64 1.06 -2.56
N ALA A 14 14.63 1.69 -1.38
CA ALA A 14 13.41 1.87 -0.61
C ALA A 14 12.40 2.73 -1.38
N ASP A 15 11.12 2.36 -1.35
CA ASP A 15 10.08 3.17 -1.97
C ASP A 15 9.68 4.31 -1.03
N THR A 16 10.04 5.53 -1.40
CA THR A 16 9.78 6.74 -0.60
C THR A 16 8.44 7.41 -0.91
N ALA A 17 7.71 6.95 -1.95
CA ALA A 17 6.40 7.49 -2.30
C ALA A 17 5.40 6.35 -2.52
N LEU A 18 4.89 5.85 -1.41
CA LEU A 18 3.79 4.90 -1.35
C LEU A 18 2.46 5.65 -1.31
N GLN A 19 1.52 5.28 -2.19
CA GLN A 19 0.12 5.64 -2.07
C GLN A 19 -0.70 4.41 -1.68
N MET A 20 -1.63 4.61 -0.75
CA MET A 20 -2.65 3.63 -0.43
C MET A 20 -4.02 4.27 -0.58
N ASP A 21 -4.90 3.56 -1.24
CA ASP A 21 -6.28 3.95 -1.45
C ASP A 21 -7.19 2.93 -0.78
N LEU A 22 -8.20 3.41 -0.07
CA LEU A 22 -9.11 2.59 0.70
C LEU A 22 -10.54 2.85 0.23
N SER A 23 -11.16 1.83 -0.34
CA SER A 23 -12.56 1.85 -0.75
C SER A 23 -13.31 0.79 0.03
N GLY A 24 -14.10 1.22 1.03
CA GLY A 24 -14.68 0.33 2.02
C GLY A 24 -13.60 -0.47 2.76
N ARG A 25 -13.59 -1.79 2.59
CA ARG A 25 -12.56 -2.69 3.15
C ARG A 25 -11.54 -3.20 2.14
N GLN A 26 -11.54 -2.65 0.93
CA GLN A 26 -10.55 -2.98 -0.07
C GLN A 26 -9.43 -1.94 -0.04
N LEU A 27 -8.23 -2.39 0.31
CA LEU A 27 -7.02 -1.57 0.31
C LEU A 27 -6.24 -1.82 -0.97
N LYS A 28 -5.90 -0.75 -1.69
CA LYS A 28 -5.09 -0.80 -2.89
C LYS A 28 -3.79 -0.03 -2.70
N ILE A 29 -2.68 -0.60 -3.17
CA ILE A 29 -1.32 -0.13 -2.88
C ILE A 29 -0.61 0.22 -4.18
N TRP A 30 0.11 1.34 -4.20
CA TRP A 30 0.76 1.84 -5.39
C TRP A 30 2.08 2.52 -5.04
N SER A 31 3.12 2.25 -5.82
CA SER A 31 4.35 3.04 -5.83
C SER A 31 4.16 4.24 -6.76
N LEU A 32 4.25 5.47 -6.25
CA LEU A 32 4.23 6.69 -7.06
C LEU A 32 5.58 7.01 -7.73
N ASN A 33 6.67 6.41 -7.23
CA ASN A 33 8.02 6.65 -7.76
C ASN A 33 8.43 5.69 -8.88
N SER A 34 7.52 4.85 -9.37
CA SER A 34 7.86 3.88 -10.41
C SER A 34 6.74 3.82 -11.44
N ALA A 35 7.09 3.89 -12.72
CA ALA A 35 6.20 3.50 -13.80
C ALA A 35 5.95 1.98 -13.84
N GLN A 36 6.43 1.23 -12.85
CA GLN A 36 6.32 -0.21 -12.74
C GLN A 36 5.07 -0.60 -11.97
N GLN A 37 4.54 -1.78 -12.27
CA GLN A 37 3.42 -2.32 -11.53
C GLN A 37 3.83 -2.66 -10.10
N THR A 38 2.89 -2.48 -9.17
CA THR A 38 3.04 -2.91 -7.78
C THR A 38 2.36 -4.26 -7.59
N ARG A 39 2.96 -5.17 -6.80
CA ARG A 39 2.35 -6.44 -6.43
C ARG A 39 2.63 -6.77 -4.98
N ILE A 40 1.59 -7.09 -4.23
CA ILE A 40 1.67 -7.65 -2.88
C ILE A 40 2.25 -9.07 -3.01
N VAL A 41 3.37 -9.30 -2.34
CA VAL A 41 4.09 -10.59 -2.36
C VAL A 41 3.88 -11.38 -1.08
N ARG A 42 3.49 -10.71 0.01
CA ARG A 42 3.16 -11.34 1.28
C ARG A 42 2.21 -10.48 2.08
N GLN A 43 1.34 -11.16 2.81
CA GLN A 43 0.49 -10.58 3.86
C GLN A 43 0.57 -11.45 5.11
N ALA A 44 0.52 -10.84 6.29
CA ALA A 44 0.44 -11.55 7.56
C ALA A 44 -0.38 -10.74 8.55
N LEU A 45 -1.14 -11.43 9.41
CA LEU A 45 -1.84 -10.81 10.53
C LEU A 45 -1.01 -10.98 11.80
N SER A 46 -0.90 -9.91 12.57
CA SER A 46 -0.27 -9.87 13.88
C SER A 46 -1.22 -9.15 14.84
N GLY A 47 -2.12 -9.92 15.47
CA GLY A 47 -3.22 -9.35 16.25
C GLY A 47 -4.18 -8.55 15.37
N ASP A 48 -4.36 -7.28 15.69
CA ASP A 48 -5.17 -6.32 14.93
C ASP A 48 -4.39 -5.59 13.82
N THR A 49 -3.12 -5.96 13.60
CA THR A 49 -2.25 -5.34 12.61
C THR A 49 -2.08 -6.23 11.37
N LEU A 50 -2.39 -5.69 10.20
CA LEU A 50 -2.07 -6.29 8.91
C LEU A 50 -0.68 -5.85 8.44
N LEU A 51 0.23 -6.80 8.29
CA LEU A 51 1.56 -6.61 7.73
C LEU A 51 1.53 -6.89 6.23
N ILE A 52 2.00 -5.95 5.42
CA ILE A 52 1.99 -6.05 3.96
C ILE A 52 3.39 -5.84 3.41
N TRP A 53 3.82 -6.76 2.56
CA TRP A 53 5.03 -6.63 1.76
C TRP A 53 4.66 -6.64 0.28
N TYR A 54 5.20 -5.68 -0.46
CA TYR A 54 5.02 -5.58 -1.91
C TYR A 54 6.37 -5.47 -2.62
N LYS A 55 6.35 -5.70 -3.93
CA LYS A 55 7.45 -5.43 -4.86
C LYS A 55 6.93 -4.60 -6.02
N THR A 56 7.84 -3.87 -6.66
CA THR A 56 7.60 -3.18 -7.94
C THR A 56 8.30 -3.94 -9.07
N GLY A 57 7.70 -3.97 -10.26
CA GLY A 57 8.30 -4.64 -11.43
C GLY A 57 7.35 -4.77 -12.61
N ALA A 58 7.82 -5.43 -13.66
CA ALA A 58 6.97 -5.84 -14.78
C ALA A 58 6.20 -7.11 -14.39
N PHE A 59 4.99 -6.93 -13.85
CA PHE A 59 4.09 -8.04 -13.57
C PHE A 59 3.08 -8.20 -14.73
N THR A 60 2.64 -9.43 -14.97
CA THR A 60 1.63 -9.76 -15.98
C THR A 60 0.20 -9.62 -15.47
N SER A 61 0.03 -9.46 -14.15
CA SER A 61 -1.26 -9.34 -13.49
C SER A 61 -1.19 -8.33 -12.33
N PRO A 62 -2.15 -7.40 -12.21
CA PRO A 62 -2.24 -6.54 -11.04
C PRO A 62 -2.54 -7.39 -9.80
N GLY A 63 -1.70 -7.26 -8.78
CA GLY A 63 -1.83 -7.97 -7.51
C GLY A 63 -1.62 -7.01 -6.34
N ASN A 64 -2.12 -5.79 -6.45
CA ASN A 64 -1.85 -4.70 -5.52
C ASN A 64 -3.02 -4.37 -4.59
N THR A 65 -4.01 -5.25 -4.55
CA THR A 65 -5.23 -5.07 -3.77
C THR A 65 -5.30 -6.15 -2.68
N VAL A 66 -5.72 -5.77 -1.48
CA VAL A 66 -5.99 -6.67 -0.36
C VAL A 66 -7.34 -6.37 0.26
N GLN A 67 -8.09 -7.41 0.60
CA GLN A 67 -9.31 -7.29 1.38
C GLN A 67 -8.96 -7.29 2.87
N LEU A 68 -9.34 -6.23 3.57
CA LEU A 68 -9.11 -6.08 5.00
C LEU A 68 -10.12 -6.92 5.80
N ALA A 69 -9.60 -7.72 6.72
CA ALA A 69 -10.44 -8.45 7.67
C ALA A 69 -11.10 -7.48 8.66
N PRO A 70 -12.30 -7.80 9.19
CA PRO A 70 -13.02 -6.93 10.13
C PRO A 70 -12.25 -6.55 11.39
N ALA A 71 -11.32 -7.41 11.81
CA ALA A 71 -10.51 -7.24 13.02
C ALA A 71 -9.30 -6.31 12.81
N VAL A 72 -8.95 -5.96 11.57
CA VAL A 72 -7.77 -5.12 11.29
C VAL A 72 -8.06 -3.69 11.74
N ARG A 73 -7.17 -3.15 12.57
CA ARG A 73 -7.17 -1.77 13.06
C ARG A 73 -5.92 -1.01 12.61
N PHE A 74 -4.83 -1.72 12.36
CA PHE A 74 -3.57 -1.14 11.91
C PHE A 74 -3.07 -1.83 10.65
N ILE A 75 -2.38 -1.08 9.79
CA ILE A 75 -1.73 -1.59 8.60
C ILE A 75 -0.27 -1.15 8.63
N LYS A 76 0.65 -2.10 8.50
CA LYS A 76 2.08 -1.82 8.34
C LYS A 76 2.52 -2.18 6.92
N CYS A 77 2.99 -1.19 6.17
CA CYS A 77 3.40 -1.34 4.78
C CYS A 77 4.63 -0.48 4.49
N ALA A 78 5.66 -1.06 3.84
CA ALA A 78 6.94 -0.39 3.54
C ALA A 78 7.57 0.38 4.73
N GLY A 79 7.49 -0.18 5.94
CA GLY A 79 8.04 0.45 7.15
C GLY A 79 7.17 1.55 7.77
N HIS A 80 6.08 1.95 7.11
CA HIS A 80 5.10 2.89 7.65
C HIS A 80 3.95 2.15 8.35
N VAL A 81 3.38 2.78 9.37
CA VAL A 81 2.21 2.27 10.11
C VAL A 81 1.05 3.24 9.90
N TYR A 82 -0.13 2.68 9.66
CA TYR A 82 -1.37 3.40 9.44
C TYR A 82 -2.44 2.86 10.36
N ARG A 83 -3.23 3.74 10.95
CA ARG A 83 -4.44 3.40 11.69
C ARG A 83 -5.64 3.48 10.76
N LEU A 84 -6.50 2.46 10.83
CA LEU A 84 -7.83 2.51 10.23
C LEU A 84 -8.75 3.28 11.18
N ALA A 85 -9.21 4.44 10.73
CA ALA A 85 -10.20 5.25 11.43
C ALA A 85 -11.53 5.25 10.67
N GLY A 86 -12.64 5.47 11.38
CA GLY A 86 -13.99 5.44 10.81
C GLY A 86 -14.74 4.13 11.06
N ALA A 87 -15.96 4.05 10.54
CA ALA A 87 -16.88 2.92 10.72
C ALA A 87 -17.64 2.63 9.42
N GLY A 88 -18.07 1.37 9.24
CA GLY A 88 -18.78 0.93 8.04
C GLY A 88 -17.93 1.10 6.78
N ASP A 89 -18.51 1.74 5.75
CA ASP A 89 -17.84 2.00 4.47
C ASP A 89 -17.02 3.30 4.47
N ALA A 90 -17.10 4.11 5.54
CA ALA A 90 -16.37 5.37 5.69
C ALA A 90 -15.01 5.18 6.38
N LEU A 91 -14.30 4.09 6.05
CA LEU A 91 -12.97 3.84 6.59
C LEU A 91 -11.93 4.76 5.92
N ARG A 92 -11.00 5.28 6.71
CA ARG A 92 -9.88 6.11 6.26
C ARG A 92 -8.56 5.63 6.87
N LEU A 93 -7.46 5.90 6.18
CA LEU A 93 -6.11 5.63 6.66
C LEU A 93 -5.51 6.89 7.28
N GLU A 94 -5.07 6.78 8.52
CA GLU A 94 -4.33 7.83 9.23
C GLU A 94 -2.90 7.35 9.45
N LYS A 95 -1.92 8.07 8.89
CA LYS A 95 -0.50 7.73 9.06
C LYS A 95 -0.06 8.10 10.50
N LEU A 96 0.64 7.17 11.15
CA LEU A 96 1.27 7.37 12.47
C LEU A 96 2.74 7.77 12.34
#